data_AF-A0A520K1T2-F1
#
_entry.id   AF-A0A520K1T2-F1
#
_cell.length_a   1.000
_cell.length_b   1.000
_cell.length_c   1.000
_cell.angle_alpha   90.00
_cell.angle_beta   90.00
_cell.angle_gamma   90.00
#
_symmetry.space_group_name_H-M   'P 1'
#
loop_
_entity.id
_entity.type
_entity.pdbx_description
1 polymer ?
#
loop_
_entity_poly.entity_id
_entity_poly.type
_entity_poly.pdbx_seq_one_letter_code
_entity_poly.pdbx_strand_id
1 'polypeptide(L)' 'MSSSGLSLLRGFPKLRRQFRKERIWSRNYYIGTAGEVSSATIKKYIEQVEHD' A
#
# COMPACT_ATOMS: atom_id res chain seq x y z
N MET A 1 -0.29 -3.91 -12.38
CA MET A 1 0.71 -3.85 -11.29
C MET A 1 1.38 -2.50 -11.35
N SER A 2 1.61 -1.83 -10.21
CA SER A 2 2.36 -0.57 -10.22
C SER A 2 3.83 -0.84 -10.55
N SER A 3 4.48 0.12 -11.23
CA SER A 3 5.91 0.04 -11.56
C SER A 3 6.79 -0.12 -10.31
N SER A 4 6.41 0.54 -9.22
CA SER A 4 7.07 0.42 -7.91
C SER A 4 6.96 -0.99 -7.31
N GLY A 5 5.79 -1.63 -7.40
CA GLY A 5 5.59 -3.00 -6.93
C GLY A 5 6.43 -4.01 -7.72
N LEU A 6 6.55 -3.82 -9.03
CA LEU A 6 7.36 -4.71 -9.87
C LEU A 6 8.86 -4.61 -9.54
N SER A 7 9.38 -3.40 -9.35
CA SER A 7 10.79 -3.17 -8.97
C SER A 7 11.14 -3.83 -7.63
N LEU A 8 10.24 -3.75 -6.64
CA LEU A 8 10.42 -4.41 -5.34
C LEU A 8 10.44 -5.94 -5.46
N LEU A 9 9.54 -6.54 -6.26
CA LEU A 9 9.55 -7.99 -6.48
C LEU A 9 10.82 -8.47 -7.21
N ARG A 10 11.39 -7.63 -8.09
CA ARG A 10 12.66 -7.92 -8.78
C ARG A 10 13.86 -7.82 -7.84
N GLY A 11 13.93 -6.79 -7.01
CA GLY A 11 15.03 -6.59 -6.05
C GLY A 11 15.00 -7.55 -4.87
N PHE A 12 13.82 -8.01 -4.47
CA PHE A 12 13.64 -8.87 -3.29
C PHE A 12 12.82 -10.13 -3.65
N PRO A 13 13.48 -11.18 -4.18
CA PRO A 13 12.80 -12.41 -4.58
C PRO A 13 12.03 -13.09 -3.44
N LYS A 14 12.45 -12.88 -2.19
CA LYS A 14 11.76 -13.39 -0.98
C LYS A 14 10.34 -12.85 -0.84
N LEU A 15 10.07 -11.61 -1.26
CA LEU A 15 8.73 -11.02 -1.23
C LEU A 15 7.75 -11.76 -2.15
N ARG A 16 8.23 -12.38 -3.25
CA ARG A 16 7.37 -13.16 -4.15
C ARG A 16 6.71 -14.35 -3.47
N ARG A 17 7.38 -14.94 -2.46
CA ARG A 17 6.84 -16.07 -1.69
C ARG A 17 5.70 -15.66 -0.74
N GLN A 18 5.79 -14.44 -0.21
CA GLN A 18 4.80 -13.88 0.73
C GLN A 18 3.61 -13.26 -0.03
N PHE A 19 3.87 -12.58 -1.14
CA PHE A 19 2.86 -11.95 -1.99
C PHE A 19 2.55 -12.85 -3.21
N ARG A 20 1.91 -13.99 -2.97
CA ARG A 20 1.60 -15.03 -3.99
C ARG A 20 0.75 -14.54 -5.18
N LYS A 21 0.08 -13.38 -5.07
CA LYS A 21 -0.74 -12.77 -6.13
C LYS A 21 -0.06 -11.58 -6.81
N GLU A 22 1.25 -11.39 -6.62
CA GLU A 22 2.06 -10.34 -7.26
C GLU A 22 1.58 -8.89 -6.98
N ARG A 23 0.75 -8.73 -5.95
CA ARG A 23 0.21 -7.44 -5.51
C ARG A 23 0.84 -7.07 -4.18
N ILE A 24 1.85 -6.20 -4.24
CA ILE A 24 2.48 -5.62 -3.05
C ILE A 24 1.57 -4.56 -2.41
N TRP A 25 0.88 -3.78 -3.25
CA TRP A 25 0.06 -2.67 -2.80
C TRP A 25 -1.43 -3.03 -2.81
N SER A 26 -2.16 -2.50 -1.82
CA SER A 26 -3.62 -2.49 -1.86
C SER A 26 -4.13 -1.75 -3.10
N ARG A 27 -5.36 -2.04 -3.53
CA ARG A 27 -6.04 -1.23 -4.57
C ARG A 27 -6.35 0.17 -4.06
N ASN A 28 -6.53 0.30 -2.76
CA ASN A 28 -6.95 1.51 -2.11
C ASN A 28 -5.71 2.36 -1.81
N TYR A 29 -5.80 3.66 -2.10
CA TYR A 29 -4.80 4.66 -1.74
C TYR A 29 -5.49 5.88 -1.13
N TYR A 30 -4.78 6.56 -0.22
CA TYR A 30 -5.23 7.81 0.37
C TYR A 30 -4.50 8.98 -0.28
N ILE A 31 -5.23 10.05 -0.59
CA ILE A 31 -4.68 11.31 -1.07
C ILE A 31 -5.33 12.46 -0.28
N GLY A 32 -4.52 13.42 0.13
CA GLY A 32 -4.97 14.59 0.88
C GLY A 32 -4.01 15.77 0.69
N THR A 33 -4.48 16.97 1.00
CA THR A 33 -3.70 18.20 0.88
C THR A 33 -2.67 18.32 2.00
N ALA A 34 -1.45 18.74 1.66
CA ALA A 34 -0.42 19.02 2.65
C ALA A 34 -0.84 20.26 3.48
N GLY A 35 -1.29 20.04 4.72
CA GLY A 35 -1.68 21.11 5.65
C GLY A 35 -2.83 20.75 6.60
N GLU A 36 -3.81 19.97 6.13
CA GLU A 36 -5.02 19.62 6.91
C GLU A 36 -5.06 18.16 7.36
N VAL A 37 -4.16 17.33 6.83
CA VAL A 37 -4.13 15.90 7.15
C VAL A 37 -3.34 15.68 8.44
N SER A 38 -4.05 15.41 9.54
CA SER A 38 -3.44 14.93 10.77
C SER A 38 -3.07 13.45 10.68
N SER A 39 -2.16 13.00 11.53
CA SER A 39 -1.84 11.57 11.69
C SER A 39 -3.06 10.71 12.04
N ALA A 40 -4.05 11.28 12.73
CA ALA A 40 -5.31 10.62 13.04
C ALA A 40 -6.14 10.29 11.79
N THR A 41 -6.11 11.17 10.79
CA THR A 41 -6.82 10.98 9.51
C THR A 41 -6.22 9.82 8.71
N ILE A 42 -4.88 9.74 8.65
CA ILE A 42 -4.18 8.63 7.98
C ILE A 42 -4.47 7.32 8.70
N LYS A 43 -4.45 7.31 10.03
CA LYS A 43 -4.73 6.12 10.83
C LYS A 43 -6.14 5.59 10.58
N LYS A 44 -7.14 6.48 10.60
CA LYS A 44 -8.54 6.12 10.31
C LYS A 44 -8.69 5.50 8.91
N TYR A 45 -7.96 6.03 7.91
CA TYR A 45 -7.96 5.45 6.57
C TYR A 45 -7.40 4.02 6.55
N ILE A 46 -6.26 3.79 7.21
CA ILE A 46 -5.64 2.45 7.26
C ILE A 46 -6.59 1.46 7.94
N GLU A 47 -7.21 1.84 9.05
CA GLU A 47 -8.16 1.00 9.79
C GLU A 47 -9.41 0.66 8.97
N GLN A 48 -9.92 1.59 8.14
CA GLN A 48 -11.05 1.30 7.25
C GLN A 48 -10.68 0.35 6.11
N VAL A 49 -9.45 0.40 5.60
CA VAL A 49 -8.99 -0.49 4.52
C VAL A 49 -8.81 -1.95 4.97
N GLU A 50 -8.62 -2.21 6.28
CA GLU A 50 -8.57 -3.59 6.81
C GLU A 50 -9.94 -4.29 6.88
N HIS A 51 -11.04 -3.57 6.67
CA HIS A 51 -12.42 -4.09 6.84
C HIS A 51 -13.18 -4.35 5.51
N ASP A 52 -12.52 -4.27 4.36
CA ASP A 52 -13.04 -4.65 3.02
C ASP A 52 -12.47 -5.99 2.53
#